data_AF-A0A134B1P6-F1
#
_entry.id   AF-A0A134B1P6-F1
#
_cell.length_a   1.000
_cell.length_b   1.000
_cell.length_c   1.000
_cell.angle_alpha   90.00
_cell.angle_beta   90.00
_cell.angle_gamma   90.00
#
_symmetry.space_group_name_H-M   'P 1'
#
loop_
_entity.id
_entity.type
_entity.pdbx_description
1 polymer ?
#
loop_
_entity_poly.entity_id
_entity_poly.type
_entity_poly.pdbx_seq_one_letter_code
_entity_poly.pdbx_strand_id
1 'polypeptide(L)'
;MFISVSSNYSPIKVFEVNLKSPLSGEVETLELVLYSLTVETWLSRNVRKKPTAAYRVKATGEDIAAAHWTDEMEAFYKECAATCTPVPGAGTRLTVGGKVMVALAALFILFMAFAIVKELTYNRWQKADATEEVTKAPVTGDEYHIGLPIVTYGPDGEPTSRGVNILWCRVVGTEPDGSLRLKMIEPLGANEQLDGPFAKEVGADGTFTAVFRMEAAKSSSSYPTIFFQSTGSGERLEVFFYGSVEKAKRPAK
;
A
#
# COMPACT_ATOMS: atom_id res chain seq x y z
N MET A 1 5.68 21.28 -15.61
CA MET A 1 5.21 20.70 -16.89
C MET A 1 6.19 19.59 -17.26
N PHE A 2 5.86 18.31 -17.00
CA PHE A 2 6.83 17.21 -16.94
C PHE A 2 6.85 16.27 -18.15
N ILE A 3 6.19 16.65 -19.26
CA ILE A 3 6.16 15.83 -20.48
C ILE A 3 6.81 16.66 -21.59
N SER A 4 8.10 16.43 -21.82
CA SER A 4 8.80 16.92 -23.00
C SER A 4 8.50 16.00 -24.18
N VAL A 5 8.02 16.58 -25.27
CA VAL A 5 7.86 15.89 -26.56
C VAL A 5 8.89 16.50 -27.51
N SER A 6 9.76 15.67 -28.07
CA SER A 6 10.75 16.08 -29.07
C SER A 6 10.47 15.39 -30.40
N SER A 7 10.42 16.18 -31.47
CA SER A 7 10.27 15.70 -32.84
C SER A 7 11.57 15.91 -33.60
N ASN A 8 12.13 14.84 -34.15
CA ASN A 8 13.39 14.85 -34.89
C ASN A 8 13.17 14.34 -36.32
N TYR A 9 13.68 15.09 -37.29
CA TYR A 9 13.74 14.71 -38.70
C TYR A 9 15.17 14.27 -39.02
N SER A 10 15.34 13.04 -39.49
CA SER A 10 16.65 12.52 -39.90
C SER A 10 16.60 12.09 -41.36
N PRO A 11 17.55 12.52 -42.21
CA PRO A 11 17.55 12.15 -43.62
C PRO A 11 17.76 10.64 -43.78
N ILE A 12 16.96 10.04 -44.65
CA ILE A 12 17.01 8.61 -45.02
C ILE A 12 17.77 8.46 -46.33
N LYS A 13 17.36 9.22 -47.36
CA LYS A 13 17.91 9.14 -48.71
C LYS A 13 17.62 10.41 -49.49
N VAL A 14 18.52 10.77 -50.38
CA VAL A 14 18.40 11.91 -51.32
C VAL A 14 18.30 11.37 -52.73
N PHE A 15 17.41 11.96 -53.53
CA PHE A 15 17.25 11.66 -54.95
C PHE A 15 17.38 12.96 -55.74
N GLU A 16 18.10 12.91 -56.85
CA GLU A 16 18.20 14.04 -57.76
C GLU A 16 17.27 13.80 -58.94
N VAL A 17 16.48 14.80 -59.32
CA VAL A 17 15.54 14.72 -60.44
C VAL A 17 15.46 16.07 -61.15
N ASN A 18 15.41 16.04 -62.48
CA ASN A 18 15.18 17.25 -63.26
C ASN A 18 13.67 17.40 -63.45
N LEU A 19 13.08 18.40 -62.82
CA LEU A 19 11.65 18.70 -62.89
C LEU A 19 11.44 20.21 -63.04
N LYS A 20 10.25 20.59 -63.49
CA LYS A 20 9.88 22.01 -63.54
C LYS A 20 9.77 22.57 -62.13
N SER A 21 10.60 23.55 -61.80
CA SER A 21 10.58 24.23 -60.51
C SER A 21 9.38 25.18 -60.44
N PRO A 22 8.56 25.12 -59.36
CA PRO A 22 7.47 26.06 -59.15
C PRO A 22 7.96 27.47 -58.78
N LEU A 23 9.25 27.62 -58.42
CA LEU A 23 9.84 28.90 -58.03
C LEU A 23 10.32 29.71 -59.24
N SER A 24 10.98 29.06 -60.21
CA SER A 24 11.52 29.72 -61.42
C SER A 24 10.66 29.48 -62.67
N GLY A 25 9.82 28.44 -62.68
CA GLY A 25 9.06 28.04 -63.85
C GLY A 25 9.87 27.30 -64.91
N GLU A 26 11.16 27.09 -64.69
CA GLU A 26 12.07 26.38 -65.60
C GLU A 26 12.36 24.94 -65.12
N VAL A 27 12.89 24.11 -66.02
CA VAL A 27 13.32 22.75 -65.66
C VAL A 27 14.69 22.84 -65.00
N GLU A 28 14.75 22.51 -63.71
CA GLU A 28 15.96 22.60 -62.90
C GLU A 28 16.20 21.29 -62.15
N THR A 29 17.45 21.06 -61.74
CA THR A 29 17.80 19.90 -60.91
C THR A 29 17.32 20.13 -59.48
N LEU A 30 16.31 19.36 -59.09
CA LEU A 30 15.75 19.33 -57.74
C LEU A 30 16.28 18.13 -56.96
N GLU A 31 16.49 18.33 -55.66
CA GLU A 31 16.82 17.28 -54.71
C GLU A 31 15.58 16.93 -53.86
N LEU A 32 15.11 15.69 -53.97
CA LEU A 32 14.12 15.12 -53.07
C LEU A 32 14.83 14.48 -51.88
N VAL A 33 14.67 15.05 -50.69
CA VAL A 33 15.18 14.47 -49.44
C VAL A 33 14.05 13.78 -48.69
N LEU A 34 14.17 12.48 -48.47
CA LEU A 34 13.27 11.71 -47.61
C LEU A 34 13.79 11.71 -46.17
N TYR A 35 12.93 12.03 -45.21
CA TYR A 35 13.21 12.09 -43.78
C TYR A 35 12.40 11.05 -43.00
N SER A 36 13.02 10.49 -41.97
CA SER A 36 12.34 9.75 -40.91
C SER A 36 11.87 10.74 -39.85
N LEU A 37 10.59 10.72 -39.51
CA LEU A 37 10.06 11.45 -38.36
C LEU A 37 10.09 10.55 -37.13
N THR A 38 10.94 10.92 -36.16
CA THR A 38 10.99 10.32 -34.83
C THR A 38 10.33 11.27 -33.83
N VAL A 39 9.29 10.81 -33.16
CA VAL A 39 8.66 11.50 -32.03
C VAL A 39 9.05 10.76 -30.76
N GLU A 40 9.75 11.45 -29.87
CA GLU A 40 10.24 10.89 -28.62
C GLU A 40 9.63 11.62 -27.43
N THR A 41 9.26 10.82 -26.44
CA THR A 41 8.78 11.22 -25.13
C THR A 41 9.66 10.53 -24.10
N TRP A 42 9.59 10.95 -22.84
CA TRP A 42 10.32 10.26 -21.78
C TRP A 42 9.96 8.76 -21.65
N LEU A 43 8.75 8.35 -22.08
CA LEU A 43 8.24 6.97 -21.98
C LEU A 43 8.43 6.14 -23.26
N SER A 44 8.35 6.77 -24.42
CA SER A 44 8.29 6.06 -25.69
C SER A 44 8.94 6.84 -26.82
N ARG A 45 9.52 6.09 -27.76
CA ARG A 45 10.02 6.56 -29.03
C ARG A 45 9.17 5.97 -30.15
N ASN A 46 8.62 6.84 -30.98
CA ASN A 46 7.75 6.50 -32.10
C ASN A 46 8.39 6.94 -33.40
N VAL A 47 8.67 6.00 -34.29
CA VAL A 47 9.18 6.31 -35.64
C VAL A 47 8.05 6.08 -36.65
N ARG A 48 7.70 7.11 -37.41
CA ARG A 48 6.62 7.06 -38.40
C ARG A 48 6.98 6.07 -39.51
N LYS A 49 6.02 5.22 -39.90
CA LYS A 49 6.21 4.20 -40.95
C LYS A 49 6.45 4.79 -42.34
N LYS A 50 5.78 5.90 -42.66
CA LYS A 50 5.92 6.60 -43.95
C LYS A 50 6.97 7.71 -43.83
N PRO A 51 7.89 7.84 -44.80
CA PRO A 51 8.83 8.95 -44.83
C PRO A 51 8.10 10.28 -45.03
N THR A 52 8.72 11.36 -44.58
CA THR A 52 8.34 12.75 -44.89
C THR A 52 9.32 13.27 -45.93
N ALA A 53 8.92 14.18 -46.81
CA ALA A 53 9.77 14.64 -47.90
C ALA A 53 9.88 16.16 -47.94
N ALA A 54 11.01 16.66 -48.43
CA ALA A 54 11.17 18.05 -48.86
C ALA A 54 11.91 18.07 -50.20
N TYR A 55 11.47 18.94 -51.11
CA TYR A 55 12.21 19.24 -52.32
C TYR A 55 13.07 20.48 -52.11
N ARG A 56 14.27 20.46 -52.68
CA ARG A 56 15.22 21.58 -52.65
C ARG A 56 15.73 21.87 -54.05
N VAL A 57 15.93 23.12 -54.40
CA VAL A 57 16.64 23.47 -55.63
C VAL A 57 18.13 23.24 -55.42
N LYS A 58 18.78 22.38 -56.21
CA LYS A 58 20.19 22.02 -56.01
C LYS A 58 21.14 23.22 -56.10
N ALA A 59 20.82 24.14 -57.02
CA ALA A 59 21.66 25.31 -57.28
C ALA A 59 21.60 26.37 -56.18
N THR A 60 20.42 26.62 -55.60
CA THR A 60 20.20 27.68 -54.61
C THR A 60 20.07 27.17 -53.18
N GLY A 61 19.80 25.87 -53.00
CA GLY A 61 19.50 25.25 -51.71
C GLY A 61 18.13 25.61 -51.15
N GLU A 62 17.28 26.26 -51.93
CA GLU A 62 15.98 26.77 -51.47
C GLU A 62 14.94 25.64 -51.33
N ASP A 63 14.26 25.59 -50.19
CA ASP A 63 13.22 24.60 -49.87
C ASP A 63 11.91 24.93 -50.59
N ILE A 64 11.39 23.97 -51.36
CA ILE A 64 10.08 24.08 -52.01
C ILE A 64 9.01 23.56 -51.07
N ALA A 65 8.15 24.46 -50.59
CA ALA A 65 7.04 24.11 -49.72
C ALA A 65 6.09 23.08 -50.37
N ALA A 66 5.62 22.12 -49.57
CA ALA A 66 4.75 21.04 -50.04
C ALA A 66 3.45 21.53 -50.71
N ALA A 67 2.96 22.72 -50.34
CA ALA A 67 1.78 23.34 -50.95
C ALA A 67 2.00 23.78 -52.42
N HIS A 68 3.25 23.83 -52.88
CA HIS A 68 3.62 24.26 -54.23
C HIS A 68 4.15 23.12 -55.09
N TRP A 69 4.01 21.87 -54.63
CA TRP A 69 4.45 20.72 -55.42
C TRP A 69 3.57 20.56 -56.66
N THR A 70 4.20 20.25 -57.79
CA THR A 70 3.50 19.90 -59.03
C THR A 70 3.05 18.43 -58.97
N ASP A 71 2.12 18.05 -59.83
CA ASP A 71 1.65 16.66 -59.92
C ASP A 71 2.79 15.68 -60.23
N GLU A 72 3.77 16.10 -61.04
CA GLU A 72 4.98 15.32 -61.35
C GLU A 72 5.87 15.12 -60.12
N MET A 73 6.03 16.17 -59.30
CA MET A 73 6.77 16.09 -58.03
C MET A 73 6.08 15.17 -57.03
N GLU A 74 4.74 15.20 -56.98
CA GLU A 74 3.98 14.28 -56.13
C GLU A 74 4.08 12.82 -56.59
N ALA A 75 4.00 12.58 -57.90
CA ALA A 75 4.11 11.24 -58.47
C ALA A 75 5.50 10.64 -58.19
N PHE A 76 6.55 11.43 -58.43
CA PHE A 76 7.94 11.02 -58.14
C PHE A 76 8.17 10.79 -56.64
N TYR A 77 7.60 11.64 -55.78
CA TYR A 77 7.62 11.41 -54.33
C TYR A 77 6.94 10.09 -53.96
N LYS A 78 5.75 9.79 -54.50
CA LYS A 78 5.02 8.55 -54.19
C LYS A 78 5.81 7.30 -54.58
N GLU A 79 6.46 7.33 -55.73
CA GLU A 79 7.34 6.25 -56.20
C GLU A 79 8.55 6.08 -55.27
N CYS A 80 9.28 7.15 -54.99
CA CYS A 80 10.44 7.11 -54.10
C CYS A 80 10.07 6.71 -52.66
N ALA A 81 8.96 7.24 -52.14
CA ALA A 81 8.47 6.92 -50.80
C ALA A 81 8.05 5.46 -50.67
N ALA A 82 7.50 4.85 -51.72
CA ALA A 82 7.16 3.43 -51.72
C ALA A 82 8.41 2.54 -51.55
N THR A 83 9.53 2.90 -52.19
CA THR A 83 10.81 2.16 -52.05
C THR A 83 11.42 2.27 -50.65
N CYS A 84 11.07 3.32 -49.91
CA CYS A 84 11.61 3.61 -48.58
C CYS A 84 10.60 3.35 -47.45
N THR A 85 9.49 2.65 -47.74
CA THR A 85 8.47 2.27 -46.76
C THR A 85 8.50 0.75 -46.51
N PRO A 86 8.58 0.29 -45.25
CA PRO A 86 8.64 1.08 -44.02
C PRO A 86 10.03 1.69 -43.81
N VAL A 87 10.05 2.89 -43.21
CA VAL A 87 11.28 3.53 -42.76
C VAL A 87 12.03 2.60 -41.80
N PRO A 88 13.37 2.49 -41.88
CA PRO A 88 14.15 1.68 -40.95
C PRO A 88 13.87 2.05 -39.49
N GLY A 89 13.57 1.04 -38.67
CA GLY A 89 13.23 1.25 -37.26
C GLY A 89 11.83 1.79 -36.99
N ALA A 90 10.93 1.80 -37.98
CA ALA A 90 9.54 2.21 -37.81
C ALA A 90 8.81 1.41 -36.71
N GLY A 91 7.94 2.11 -35.98
CA GLY A 91 7.13 1.55 -34.89
C GLY A 91 7.33 2.26 -33.55
N THR A 92 6.61 1.76 -32.56
CA THR A 92 6.65 2.27 -31.17
C THR A 92 7.56 1.39 -30.34
N ARG A 93 8.50 2.01 -29.62
CA ARG A 93 9.37 1.33 -28.66
C ARG A 93 9.34 2.10 -27.34
N LEU A 94 9.33 1.36 -26.24
CA LEU A 94 9.51 1.97 -24.92
C LEU A 94 10.96 2.41 -24.75
N THR A 95 11.15 3.61 -24.23
CA THR A 95 12.46 4.07 -23.77
C THR A 95 12.87 3.28 -22.52
N VAL A 96 14.12 3.43 -22.09
CA VAL A 96 14.57 2.86 -20.80
C VAL A 96 13.69 3.37 -19.66
N GLY A 97 13.38 4.68 -19.64
CA GLY A 97 12.46 5.27 -18.66
C GLY A 97 11.07 4.65 -18.70
N GLY A 98 10.52 4.44 -19.89
CA GLY A 98 9.23 3.76 -20.07
C GLY A 98 9.22 2.32 -19.52
N LYS A 99 10.30 1.56 -19.76
CA LYS A 99 10.43 0.20 -19.21
C LYS A 99 10.48 0.18 -17.68
N VAL A 100 11.24 1.10 -17.08
CA VAL A 100 11.32 1.24 -15.61
C VAL A 100 9.95 1.58 -15.03
N MET A 101 9.22 2.52 -15.63
CA MET A 101 7.88 2.89 -15.17
C MET A 101 6.89 1.73 -15.24
N VAL A 102 6.92 0.93 -16.31
CA VAL A 102 6.08 -0.28 -16.43
C VAL A 102 6.43 -1.30 -15.35
N ALA A 103 7.72 -1.51 -15.06
CA ALA A 103 8.15 -2.43 -14.00
C ALA A 103 7.69 -1.95 -12.61
N LEU A 104 7.81 -0.65 -12.31
CA LEU A 104 7.34 -0.06 -11.05
C LEU A 104 5.81 -0.19 -10.91
N ALA A 105 5.06 0.05 -11.98
CA ALA A 105 3.62 -0.13 -11.98
C ALA A 105 3.22 -1.58 -11.69
N ALA A 106 3.91 -2.56 -12.28
CA ALA A 106 3.69 -3.98 -12.02
C ALA A 106 4.00 -4.35 -10.55
N LEU A 107 5.12 -3.86 -10.00
CA LEU A 107 5.47 -4.07 -8.59
C LEU A 107 4.44 -3.46 -7.63
N PHE A 108 3.94 -2.26 -7.95
CA PHE A 108 2.91 -1.61 -7.15
C PHE A 108 1.61 -2.43 -7.11
N ILE A 109 1.17 -2.96 -8.26
CA ILE A 109 -0.01 -3.83 -8.35
C ILE A 109 0.18 -5.10 -7.51
N LEU A 110 1.35 -5.74 -7.61
CA LEU A 110 1.68 -6.93 -6.81
C LEU A 110 1.67 -6.64 -5.30
N PHE A 111 2.24 -5.50 -4.89
CA PHE A 111 2.24 -5.07 -3.50
C PHE A 111 0.81 -4.85 -2.97
N MET A 112 -0.04 -4.17 -3.74
CA MET A 112 -1.43 -3.95 -3.38
C MET A 112 -2.21 -5.27 -3.26
N ALA A 113 -2.02 -6.19 -4.21
CA ALA A 113 -2.63 -7.51 -4.14
C ALA A 113 -2.19 -8.29 -2.90
N PHE A 114 -0.89 -8.28 -2.58
CA PHE A 114 -0.35 -8.91 -1.37
C PHE A 114 -0.95 -8.30 -0.09
N ALA A 115 -1.04 -6.97 0.00
CA ALA A 115 -1.63 -6.30 1.16
C ALA A 115 -3.09 -6.72 1.40
N ILE A 116 -3.88 -6.83 0.33
CA ILE A 116 -5.27 -7.31 0.39
C ILE A 116 -5.33 -8.76 0.88
N VAL A 117 -4.49 -9.66 0.33
CA VAL A 117 -4.44 -11.07 0.75
C VAL A 117 -4.00 -11.20 2.20
N LYS A 118 -2.99 -10.45 2.63
CA LYS A 118 -2.53 -10.45 4.02
C LYS A 118 -3.67 -10.09 4.98
N GLU A 119 -4.41 -9.03 4.67
CA GLU A 119 -5.53 -8.57 5.51
C GLU A 119 -6.70 -9.56 5.51
N LEU A 120 -7.10 -10.08 4.34
CA LEU A 120 -8.26 -10.96 4.23
C LEU A 120 -8.02 -12.38 4.75
N THR A 121 -6.77 -12.85 4.76
CA THR A 121 -6.45 -14.24 5.11
C THR A 121 -5.60 -14.31 6.37
N TYR A 122 -4.35 -13.86 6.32
CA TYR A 122 -3.41 -14.02 7.43
C TYR A 122 -3.89 -13.36 8.72
N ASN A 123 -4.31 -12.09 8.64
CA ASN A 123 -4.78 -11.37 9.81
C ASN A 123 -6.09 -11.97 10.33
N ARG A 124 -6.98 -12.45 9.45
CA ARG A 124 -8.22 -13.13 9.86
C ARG A 124 -7.96 -14.47 10.54
N TRP A 125 -7.04 -15.29 10.02
CA TRP A 125 -6.68 -16.58 10.62
C TRP A 125 -6.00 -16.39 11.98
N GLN A 126 -5.01 -15.50 12.07
CA GLN A 126 -4.41 -15.15 13.36
C GLN A 126 -5.45 -14.64 14.36
N LYS A 127 -6.41 -13.82 13.89
CA LYS A 127 -7.51 -13.35 14.73
C LYS A 127 -8.40 -14.52 15.21
N ALA A 128 -8.70 -15.47 14.34
CA ALA A 128 -9.51 -16.64 14.66
C ALA A 128 -8.81 -17.56 15.67
N ASP A 129 -7.55 -17.92 15.43
CA ASP A 129 -6.75 -18.78 16.31
C ASP A 129 -6.55 -18.13 17.69
N ALA A 130 -6.23 -16.83 17.72
CA ALA A 130 -6.09 -16.10 18.99
C ALA A 130 -7.45 -16.01 19.73
N THR A 131 -8.56 -15.82 19.01
CA THR A 131 -9.89 -15.81 19.62
C THR A 131 -10.24 -17.19 20.19
N GLU A 132 -9.92 -18.29 19.49
CA GLU A 132 -10.13 -19.64 19.98
C GLU A 132 -9.40 -19.85 21.32
N GLU A 133 -8.11 -19.51 21.39
CA GLU A 133 -7.30 -19.73 22.59
C GLU A 133 -7.81 -18.96 23.81
N VAL A 134 -8.25 -17.72 23.61
CA VAL A 134 -8.67 -16.85 24.71
C VAL A 134 -10.13 -17.08 25.12
N THR A 135 -10.92 -17.76 24.30
CA THR A 135 -12.29 -18.20 24.63
C THR A 135 -12.34 -19.52 25.42
N LYS A 136 -11.23 -20.27 25.50
CA LYS A 136 -11.15 -21.49 26.32
C LYS A 136 -11.34 -21.14 27.80
N ALA A 137 -12.01 -22.05 28.51
CA ALA A 137 -12.18 -21.95 29.96
C ALA A 137 -10.79 -21.80 30.63
N PRO A 138 -10.62 -20.84 31.57
CA PRO A 138 -9.34 -20.65 32.24
C PRO A 138 -8.94 -21.89 33.01
N VAL A 139 -7.65 -22.24 32.93
CA VAL A 139 -7.05 -23.32 33.71
C VAL A 139 -6.02 -22.77 34.70
N THR A 140 -5.67 -23.58 35.70
CA THR A 140 -4.63 -23.20 36.67
C THR A 140 -3.31 -22.98 35.95
N GLY A 141 -2.65 -21.85 36.22
CA GLY A 141 -1.43 -21.41 35.56
C GLY A 141 -1.65 -20.37 34.46
N ASP A 142 -2.87 -20.21 33.94
CA ASP A 142 -3.18 -19.17 32.96
C ASP A 142 -3.00 -17.78 33.57
N GLU A 143 -2.38 -16.86 32.82
CA GLU A 143 -2.28 -15.44 33.19
C GLU A 143 -3.17 -14.60 32.29
N TYR A 144 -3.88 -13.66 32.88
CA TYR A 144 -4.75 -12.71 32.20
C TYR A 144 -4.33 -11.29 32.53
N HIS A 145 -4.45 -10.40 31.55
CA HIS A 145 -4.21 -8.98 31.75
C HIS A 145 -5.52 -8.29 32.14
N ILE A 146 -5.73 -8.09 33.45
CA ILE A 146 -7.01 -7.70 34.04
C ILE A 146 -6.95 -6.25 34.52
N GLY A 147 -7.98 -5.48 34.21
CA GLY A 147 -8.17 -4.16 34.80
C GLY A 147 -8.71 -4.25 36.22
N LEU A 148 -7.89 -3.85 37.18
CA LEU A 148 -8.26 -3.77 38.59
C LEU A 148 -8.59 -2.32 38.97
N PRO A 149 -9.64 -2.10 39.77
CA PRO A 149 -10.02 -0.77 40.24
C PRO A 149 -8.97 -0.26 41.24
N ILE A 150 -8.45 0.94 41.00
CA ILE A 150 -7.44 1.56 41.86
C ILE A 150 -7.77 3.02 42.21
N VAL A 151 -7.24 3.45 43.35
CA VAL A 151 -7.14 4.85 43.78
C VAL A 151 -5.67 5.20 43.90
N THR A 152 -5.29 6.36 43.38
CA THR A 152 -3.94 6.92 43.58
C THR A 152 -4.00 8.02 44.63
N TYR A 153 -3.12 7.96 45.62
CA TYR A 153 -3.03 8.94 46.70
C TYR A 153 -1.89 9.94 46.49
N GLY A 154 -2.15 11.20 46.82
CA GLY A 154 -1.17 12.27 46.83
C GLY A 154 -0.24 12.20 48.04
N PRO A 155 0.84 13.01 48.07
CA PRO A 155 1.74 13.10 49.22
C PRO A 155 1.06 13.57 50.51
N ASP A 156 -0.08 14.25 50.39
CA ASP A 156 -0.96 14.70 51.46
C ASP A 156 -1.90 13.62 51.98
N GLY A 157 -1.89 12.42 51.37
CA GLY A 157 -2.77 11.31 51.74
C GLY A 157 -4.19 11.41 51.17
N GLU A 158 -4.46 12.41 50.33
CA GLU A 158 -5.76 12.59 49.69
C GLU A 158 -5.83 11.86 48.33
N PRO A 159 -6.99 11.32 47.93
CA PRO A 159 -7.14 10.63 46.66
C PRO A 159 -7.05 11.64 45.50
N THR A 160 -6.05 11.46 44.63
CA THR A 160 -5.78 12.33 43.47
C THR A 160 -6.41 11.82 42.19
N SER A 161 -6.59 10.51 42.06
CA SER A 161 -7.25 9.90 40.91
C SER A 161 -7.91 8.56 41.29
N ARG A 162 -8.96 8.20 40.54
CA ARG A 162 -9.60 6.89 40.59
C ARG A 162 -9.74 6.36 39.17
N GLY A 163 -9.48 5.08 38.99
CA GLY A 163 -9.53 4.47 37.68
C GLY A 163 -9.25 2.98 37.72
N VAL A 164 -8.71 2.48 36.62
CA VAL A 164 -8.37 1.07 36.45
C VAL A 164 -6.89 0.99 36.10
N ASN A 165 -6.15 0.16 36.83
CA ASN A 165 -4.80 -0.24 36.46
C ASN A 165 -4.84 -1.67 35.93
N ILE A 166 -4.14 -1.90 34.83
CA ILE A 166 -4.23 -3.15 34.10
C ILE A 166 -2.98 -3.96 34.43
N LEU A 167 -3.19 -5.07 35.12
CA LEU A 167 -2.12 -5.89 35.69
C LEU A 167 -2.28 -7.34 35.26
N TRP A 168 -1.15 -8.04 35.17
CA TRP A 168 -1.20 -9.48 35.04
C TRP A 168 -1.71 -10.13 36.33
N CYS A 169 -2.67 -11.03 36.17
CA CYS A 169 -3.23 -11.86 37.23
C CYS A 169 -3.16 -13.33 36.78
N ARG A 170 -2.70 -14.21 37.67
CA ARG A 170 -2.59 -15.65 37.39
C ARG A 170 -3.70 -16.43 38.06
N VAL A 171 -4.32 -17.37 37.35
CA VAL A 171 -5.22 -18.37 37.92
C VAL A 171 -4.39 -19.35 38.74
N VAL A 172 -4.59 -19.36 40.06
CA VAL A 172 -3.85 -20.22 41.00
C VAL A 172 -4.66 -21.43 41.47
N GLY A 173 -5.96 -21.46 41.18
CA GLY A 173 -6.81 -22.61 41.46
C GLY A 173 -8.27 -22.36 41.11
N THR A 174 -9.09 -23.38 41.35
CA THR A 174 -10.55 -23.35 41.18
C THR A 174 -11.19 -23.73 42.51
N GLU A 175 -12.16 -22.95 42.95
CA GLU A 175 -12.95 -23.21 44.14
C GLU A 175 -14.00 -24.30 43.89
N PRO A 176 -14.56 -24.93 44.94
CA PRO A 176 -15.58 -25.98 44.79
C PRO A 176 -16.86 -25.54 44.06
N ASP A 177 -17.17 -24.24 44.07
CA ASP A 177 -18.33 -23.66 43.37
C ASP A 177 -18.04 -23.33 41.89
N GLY A 178 -16.83 -23.63 41.42
CA GLY A 178 -16.38 -23.36 40.05
C GLY A 178 -15.85 -21.94 39.83
N SER A 179 -15.83 -21.09 40.86
CA SER A 179 -15.13 -19.80 40.79
C SER A 179 -13.61 -20.00 40.74
N LEU A 180 -12.90 -19.03 40.17
CA LEU A 180 -11.45 -19.10 39.99
C LEU A 180 -10.78 -18.26 41.06
N ARG A 181 -9.73 -18.81 41.66
CA ARG A 181 -8.83 -18.07 42.53
C ARG A 181 -7.73 -17.46 41.67
N LEU A 182 -7.65 -16.13 41.66
CA LEU A 182 -6.65 -15.37 40.93
C LEU A 182 -5.65 -14.72 41.88
N LYS A 183 -4.43 -14.49 41.41
CA LYS A 183 -3.37 -13.80 42.13
C LYS A 183 -2.77 -12.70 41.27
N MET A 184 -2.68 -11.48 41.80
CA MET A 184 -1.91 -10.40 41.16
C MET A 184 -0.43 -10.81 41.11
N ILE A 185 0.18 -10.77 39.92
CA ILE A 185 1.61 -11.12 39.76
C ILE A 185 2.50 -9.88 39.61
N GLU A 186 1.89 -8.71 39.44
CA GLU A 186 2.58 -7.42 39.36
C GLU A 186 2.24 -6.56 40.57
N PRO A 187 3.21 -5.80 41.11
CA PRO A 187 2.95 -4.87 42.19
C PRO A 187 2.15 -3.66 41.66
N LEU A 188 1.36 -3.07 42.55
CA LEU A 188 0.75 -1.76 42.31
C LEU A 188 1.81 -0.67 42.19
N GLY A 189 1.48 0.40 41.47
CA GLY A 189 2.34 1.58 41.36
C GLY A 189 2.53 2.30 42.70
N ALA A 190 3.50 3.22 42.74
CA ALA A 190 3.72 4.04 43.93
C ALA A 190 2.46 4.84 44.28
N ASN A 191 2.01 4.74 45.54
CA ASN A 191 0.81 5.37 46.07
C ASN A 191 -0.53 4.88 45.47
N GLU A 192 -0.52 3.77 44.72
CA GLU A 192 -1.74 3.11 44.25
C GLU A 192 -2.24 2.11 45.30
N GLN A 193 -3.55 2.09 45.49
CA GLN A 193 -4.25 1.08 46.30
C GLN A 193 -5.46 0.59 45.53
N LEU A 194 -5.89 -0.64 45.79
CA LEU A 194 -7.16 -1.14 45.27
C LEU A 194 -8.31 -0.29 45.81
N ASP A 195 -9.30 -0.01 44.96
CA ASP A 195 -10.44 0.82 45.34
C ASP A 195 -11.60 -0.01 45.92
N GLY A 196 -12.40 0.67 46.75
CA GLY A 196 -13.78 0.28 47.00
C GLY A 196 -14.00 -1.09 47.67
N PRO A 197 -15.14 -1.73 47.40
CA PRO A 197 -15.46 -3.06 47.92
C PRO A 197 -14.50 -4.15 47.43
N PHE A 198 -13.92 -4.01 46.23
CA PHE A 198 -12.93 -4.94 45.70
C PHE A 198 -11.67 -5.02 46.58
N ALA A 199 -11.20 -3.89 47.11
CA ALA A 199 -10.04 -3.89 48.01
C ALA A 199 -10.22 -4.79 49.25
N LYS A 200 -11.47 -4.99 49.72
CA LYS A 200 -11.78 -5.75 50.93
C LYS A 200 -11.80 -7.26 50.73
N GLU A 201 -11.95 -7.73 49.49
CA GLU A 201 -11.96 -9.16 49.18
C GLU A 201 -10.59 -9.70 48.77
N VAL A 202 -9.63 -8.81 48.49
CA VAL A 202 -8.27 -9.22 48.16
C VAL A 202 -7.54 -9.63 49.44
N GLY A 203 -7.08 -10.87 49.46
CA GLY A 203 -6.27 -11.42 50.55
C GLY A 203 -4.92 -10.73 50.67
N ALA A 204 -4.28 -10.86 51.83
CA ALA A 204 -2.98 -10.25 52.12
C ALA A 204 -1.85 -10.73 51.16
N ASP A 205 -2.04 -11.88 50.52
CA ASP A 205 -1.13 -12.44 49.51
C ASP A 205 -1.45 -11.99 48.07
N GLY A 206 -2.40 -11.05 47.91
CA GLY A 206 -2.83 -10.50 46.63
C GLY A 206 -3.78 -11.43 45.85
N THR A 207 -4.41 -12.40 46.52
CA THR A 207 -5.37 -13.31 45.90
C THR A 207 -6.81 -12.84 46.04
N PHE A 208 -7.65 -13.14 45.05
CA PHE A 208 -9.08 -12.87 45.06
C PHE A 208 -9.83 -13.92 44.23
N THR A 209 -11.15 -13.98 44.39
CA THR A 209 -11.99 -15.00 43.74
C THR A 209 -12.95 -14.35 42.76
N ALA A 210 -13.04 -14.91 41.54
CA ALA A 210 -13.89 -14.38 40.49
C ALA A 210 -14.41 -15.47 39.55
N VAL A 211 -15.56 -15.23 38.93
CA VAL A 211 -16.15 -16.10 37.91
C VAL A 211 -15.78 -15.58 36.53
N PHE A 212 -15.20 -16.43 35.69
CA PHE A 212 -14.93 -16.10 34.29
C PHE A 212 -16.23 -15.94 33.49
N ARG A 213 -16.34 -14.84 32.75
CA ARG A 213 -17.50 -14.53 31.91
C ARG A 213 -17.03 -14.02 30.56
N MET A 214 -17.86 -14.28 29.55
CA MET A 214 -17.62 -13.85 28.18
C MET A 214 -18.93 -13.40 27.54
N GLU A 215 -18.85 -12.30 26.79
CA GLU A 215 -19.92 -11.77 25.95
C GLU A 215 -19.51 -11.86 24.48
N ALA A 216 -20.48 -12.13 23.61
CA ALA A 216 -20.26 -12.19 22.18
C ALA A 216 -19.71 -10.85 21.64
N ALA A 217 -18.86 -10.94 20.61
CA ALA A 217 -18.35 -9.77 19.92
C ALA A 217 -19.50 -8.93 19.34
N LYS A 218 -19.42 -7.60 19.48
CA LYS A 218 -20.46 -6.67 19.00
C LYS A 218 -20.47 -6.52 17.47
N SER A 219 -19.43 -6.98 16.80
CA SER A 219 -19.25 -6.94 15.34
C SER A 219 -18.26 -8.00 14.87
N SER A 220 -18.26 -8.32 13.57
CA SER A 220 -17.25 -9.21 12.97
C SER A 220 -15.81 -8.68 13.07
N SER A 221 -15.64 -7.38 13.26
CA SER A 221 -14.35 -6.71 13.43
C SER A 221 -13.88 -6.63 14.89
N SER A 222 -14.75 -6.85 15.88
CA SER A 222 -14.39 -6.79 17.31
C SER A 222 -14.03 -8.17 17.88
N TYR A 223 -13.45 -8.17 19.07
CA TYR A 223 -13.20 -9.38 19.87
C TYR A 223 -14.35 -9.60 20.86
N PRO A 224 -14.57 -10.84 21.35
CA PRO A 224 -15.48 -11.06 22.46
C PRO A 224 -15.00 -10.26 23.68
N THR A 225 -15.95 -9.75 24.46
CA THR A 225 -15.62 -9.10 25.72
C THR A 225 -15.43 -10.17 26.78
N ILE A 226 -14.29 -10.17 27.46
CA ILE A 226 -13.97 -11.13 28.51
C ILE A 226 -13.77 -10.37 29.80
N PHE A 227 -14.31 -10.90 30.89
CA PHE A 227 -14.17 -10.30 32.20
C PHE A 227 -14.23 -11.35 33.31
N PHE A 228 -13.62 -11.01 34.43
CA PHE A 228 -13.74 -11.75 35.68
C PHE A 228 -14.72 -11.02 36.58
N GLN A 229 -15.80 -11.71 36.90
CA GLN A 229 -16.84 -11.21 37.80
C GLN A 229 -16.43 -11.54 39.23
N SER A 230 -15.98 -10.54 39.98
CA SER A 230 -15.61 -10.72 41.39
C SER A 230 -16.78 -11.36 42.18
N THR A 231 -16.47 -12.33 43.04
CA THR A 231 -17.49 -13.04 43.84
C THR A 231 -17.94 -12.26 45.07
N GLY A 232 -17.10 -11.40 45.65
CA GLY A 232 -17.44 -10.64 46.85
C GLY A 232 -18.06 -9.28 46.52
N SER A 233 -17.38 -8.46 45.71
CA SER A 233 -17.84 -7.12 45.35
C SER A 233 -18.88 -7.12 44.23
N GLY A 234 -18.90 -8.16 43.38
CA GLY A 234 -19.71 -8.15 42.17
C GLY A 234 -19.19 -7.17 41.12
N GLU A 235 -17.93 -6.75 41.22
CA GLU A 235 -17.32 -5.89 40.20
C GLU A 235 -16.88 -6.68 38.96
N ARG A 236 -17.04 -6.03 37.81
CA ARG A 236 -16.64 -6.53 36.50
C ARG A 236 -15.19 -6.12 36.21
N LEU A 237 -14.27 -7.08 36.27
CA LEU A 237 -12.85 -6.87 36.02
C LEU A 237 -12.54 -7.24 34.57
N GLU A 238 -12.41 -6.25 33.69
CA GLU A 238 -12.26 -6.49 32.25
C GLU A 238 -10.87 -7.02 31.87
N VAL A 239 -10.81 -7.92 30.89
CA VAL A 239 -9.56 -8.40 30.29
C VAL A 239 -9.20 -7.52 29.10
N PHE A 240 -7.95 -7.04 29.06
CA PHE A 240 -7.49 -6.08 28.05
C PHE A 240 -6.60 -6.72 27.00
N PHE A 241 -6.91 -6.48 25.73
CA PHE A 241 -6.23 -7.09 24.58
C PHE A 241 -5.11 -6.24 23.95
N TYR A 242 -4.89 -4.96 24.31
CA TYR A 242 -3.80 -4.11 23.76
C TYR A 242 -3.58 -4.22 22.23
N GLY A 243 -4.67 -4.25 21.47
CA GLY A 243 -4.64 -4.37 20.00
C GLY A 243 -4.35 -5.77 19.44
N SER A 244 -4.07 -6.80 20.27
CA SER A 244 -3.92 -8.20 19.85
C SER A 244 -4.37 -9.19 20.93
N VAL A 245 -5.21 -10.16 20.56
CA VAL A 245 -5.76 -11.12 21.53
C VAL A 245 -4.70 -11.97 22.23
N GLU A 246 -3.60 -12.26 21.56
CA GLU A 246 -2.46 -12.99 22.14
C GLU A 246 -1.81 -12.26 23.32
N LYS A 247 -2.05 -10.96 23.49
CA LYS A 247 -1.52 -10.17 24.61
C LYS A 247 -2.43 -10.17 25.83
N ALA A 248 -3.66 -10.67 25.73
CA ALA A 248 -4.61 -10.70 26.84
C ALA A 248 -4.43 -11.91 27.77
N LYS A 249 -3.93 -13.02 27.23
CA LYS A 249 -3.77 -14.29 27.94
C LYS A 249 -2.40 -14.89 27.66
N ARG A 250 -1.73 -15.37 28.70
CA ARG A 250 -0.59 -16.30 28.58
C ARG A 250 -1.05 -17.67 29.07
N PRO A 251 -1.14 -18.67 28.21
CA PRO A 251 -1.57 -20.01 28.63
C PRO A 251 -0.55 -20.62 29.58
N ALA A 252 -1.04 -21.46 30.50
CA ALA A 252 -0.18 -22.29 31.34
C ALA A 252 0.78 -23.12 30.47
N LYS A 253 2.07 -23.12 30.84
CA LYS A 253 3.11 -23.93 30.17
C LYS A 253 3.11 -25.37 30.66
#